data_AF-A0A961ZBE9-F1
#
_entry.id   AF-A0A961ZBE9-F1
#
_cell.length_a   1.000
_cell.length_b   1.000
_cell.length_c   1.000
_cell.angle_alpha   90.00
_cell.angle_beta   90.00
_cell.angle_gamma   90.00
#
_symmetry.space_group_name_H-M   'P 1'
#
loop_
_entity.id
_entity.type
_entity.pdbx_description
1 polymer ?
#
loop_
_entity_poly.entity_id
_entity_poly.type
_entity_poly.pdbx_seq_one_letter_code
_entity_poly.pdbx_strand_id
1 'polypeptide(L)'
;MVELRLPKNSQPKKGKVWPRPDSGHVREYHIYRYDPDLGENPRIDTYFVDEDDCGPMVLDALLWIKNKVDPTLTLRRSCREGVCGSCAMNIDGLNTLACTKAADEIGDVVKVYPLPHMPVVKDLVPDLTNFYAQHRSIEPWLKTKTPEPGTEWLQSHDDRAKLDGLYECILCASCSTSCPSYWWNGDRYLGPAVLLQAYRWL
;
A
#
# COMPACT_ATOMS: atom_id res chain seq x y z
N MET A 1 5.41 -15.94 -23.88
CA MET A 1 4.71 -15.04 -22.92
C MET A 1 4.20 -15.95 -21.81
N VAL A 2 4.65 -15.78 -20.57
CA VAL A 2 4.18 -16.63 -19.46
C VAL A 2 2.74 -16.24 -19.14
N GLU A 3 1.78 -17.14 -19.31
CA GLU A 3 0.42 -16.94 -18.81
C GLU A 3 0.44 -17.09 -17.28
N LEU A 4 0.56 -15.97 -16.58
CA LEU A 4 0.39 -15.91 -15.14
C LEU A 4 -1.09 -16.06 -14.80
N ARG A 5 -1.59 -17.30 -14.75
CA ARG A 5 -2.95 -17.58 -14.26
C ARG A 5 -2.97 -17.43 -12.75
N LEU A 6 -3.73 -16.45 -12.27
CA LEU A 6 -4.06 -16.35 -10.86
C LEU A 6 -4.80 -17.63 -10.40
N PRO A 7 -4.61 -18.07 -9.14
CA PRO A 7 -5.39 -19.15 -8.56
C PRO A 7 -6.89 -18.93 -8.78
N LYS A 8 -7.66 -20.02 -8.94
CA LYS A 8 -9.10 -19.95 -9.26
C LYS A 8 -9.87 -19.01 -8.33
N ASN A 9 -9.50 -18.98 -7.04
CA ASN A 9 -10.18 -18.18 -6.02
C ASN A 9 -9.66 -16.73 -5.90
N SER A 10 -8.72 -16.34 -6.76
CA SER A 10 -8.06 -15.03 -6.75
C SER A 10 -8.29 -14.25 -8.04
N GLN A 11 -9.01 -14.80 -9.01
CA GLN A 11 -9.34 -14.14 -10.27
C GLN A 11 -10.47 -13.12 -10.05
N PRO A 12 -10.21 -11.81 -10.23
CA PRO A 12 -11.24 -10.80 -10.09
C PRO A 12 -12.31 -10.95 -11.16
N LYS A 13 -13.57 -10.94 -10.74
CA LYS A 13 -14.74 -10.94 -11.64
C LYS A 13 -15.22 -9.50 -11.89
N LYS A 14 -16.08 -9.31 -12.90
CA LYS A 14 -16.82 -8.05 -13.05
C LYS A 14 -17.74 -7.87 -11.83
N GLY A 15 -17.65 -6.71 -11.19
CA GLY A 15 -18.41 -6.38 -9.99
C GLY A 15 -19.61 -5.47 -10.28
N LYS A 16 -20.07 -4.80 -9.22
CA LYS A 16 -21.19 -3.85 -9.25
C LYS A 16 -20.77 -2.55 -9.94
N VAL A 17 -21.65 -2.01 -10.77
CA VAL A 17 -21.54 -0.63 -11.26
C VAL A 17 -22.46 0.23 -10.41
N TRP A 18 -21.90 1.22 -9.73
CA TRP A 18 -22.66 2.14 -8.89
C TRP A 18 -23.29 3.26 -9.73
N PRO A 19 -24.36 3.91 -9.25
CA PRO A 19 -25.00 5.00 -9.99
C PRO A 19 -24.01 6.12 -10.35
N ARG A 20 -24.08 6.59 -11.59
CA ARG A 20 -23.31 7.75 -12.06
C ARG A 20 -24.08 9.03 -11.71
N PRO A 21 -23.46 10.04 -11.09
CA PRO A 21 -24.11 11.35 -10.91
C PRO A 21 -24.55 11.96 -12.24
N ASP A 22 -25.72 12.59 -12.26
CA ASP A 22 -26.32 13.19 -13.47
C ASP A 22 -25.62 14.50 -13.92
N SER A 23 -24.87 15.12 -13.01
CA SER A 23 -24.13 16.39 -13.22
C SER A 23 -22.79 16.38 -12.47
N GLY A 24 -21.91 17.31 -12.82
CA GLY A 24 -20.59 17.47 -12.20
C GLY A 24 -19.44 16.91 -13.03
N HIS A 25 -18.21 17.22 -12.66
CA HIS A 25 -17.01 16.65 -13.25
C HIS A 25 -16.77 15.23 -12.72
N VAL A 26 -17.42 14.25 -13.36
CA VAL A 26 -17.42 12.86 -12.88
C VAL A 26 -16.25 12.06 -13.42
N ARG A 27 -15.42 11.52 -12.52
CA ARG A 27 -14.36 10.54 -12.83
C ARG A 27 -14.75 9.12 -12.45
N GLU A 28 -14.35 8.16 -13.29
CA GLU A 28 -14.62 6.73 -13.09
C GLU A 28 -13.50 6.05 -12.27
N TYR A 29 -13.88 5.24 -11.29
CA TYR A 29 -12.97 4.46 -10.44
C TYR A 29 -13.29 2.97 -10.52
N HIS A 30 -12.29 2.15 -10.81
CA HIS A 30 -12.38 0.69 -10.78
C HIS A 30 -11.67 0.19 -9.53
N ILE A 31 -12.43 -0.30 -8.55
CA ILE A 31 -11.90 -0.65 -7.24
C ILE A 31 -12.01 -2.15 -7.02
N TYR A 32 -10.90 -2.77 -6.64
CA TYR A 32 -10.88 -4.14 -6.15
C TYR A 32 -11.71 -4.28 -4.87
N ARG A 33 -12.63 -5.23 -4.88
CA ARG A 33 -13.50 -5.58 -3.76
C ARG A 33 -13.37 -7.04 -3.42
N TYR A 34 -13.33 -7.34 -2.13
CA TYR A 34 -13.30 -8.70 -1.62
C TYR A 34 -13.91 -8.73 -0.23
N ASP A 35 -14.86 -9.64 -0.02
CA ASP A 35 -15.45 -9.89 1.29
C ASP A 35 -15.26 -11.37 1.65
N PRO A 36 -14.42 -11.68 2.67
CA PRO A 36 -14.15 -13.07 3.04
C PRO A 36 -15.39 -13.81 3.53
N ASP A 37 -16.40 -13.09 4.06
CA ASP A 37 -17.61 -13.67 4.63
C ASP A 37 -18.57 -14.22 3.56
N LEU A 38 -18.41 -13.79 2.29
CA LEU A 38 -19.26 -14.23 1.17
C LEU A 38 -18.75 -15.53 0.50
N GLY A 39 -17.50 -15.93 0.74
CA GLY A 39 -16.91 -17.10 0.09
C GLY A 39 -16.76 -16.98 -1.43
N GLU A 40 -16.88 -15.76 -1.98
CA GLU A 40 -16.79 -15.49 -3.41
C GLU A 40 -15.39 -15.01 -3.82
N ASN A 41 -15.10 -15.11 -5.11
CA ASN A 41 -13.91 -14.47 -5.68
C ASN A 41 -13.97 -12.95 -5.51
N PRO A 42 -12.82 -12.28 -5.53
CA PRO A 42 -12.77 -10.83 -5.67
C PRO A 42 -13.51 -10.34 -6.91
N ARG A 43 -13.90 -9.07 -6.89
CA ARG A 43 -14.56 -8.40 -8.01
C ARG A 43 -14.03 -6.99 -8.19
N ILE A 44 -14.26 -6.41 -9.36
CA ILE A 44 -13.96 -5.01 -9.65
C ILE A 44 -15.26 -4.24 -9.73
N ASP A 45 -15.52 -3.40 -8.72
CA ASP A 45 -16.69 -2.52 -8.71
C ASP A 45 -16.32 -1.19 -9.39
N THR A 46 -17.28 -0.63 -10.14
CA THR A 46 -17.14 0.67 -10.82
C THR A 46 -17.88 1.72 -10.01
N TYR A 47 -17.17 2.80 -9.66
CA TYR A 47 -17.69 3.97 -8.97
C TYR A 47 -17.52 5.22 -9.83
N PHE A 48 -18.34 6.22 -9.56
CA PHE A 48 -18.31 7.50 -10.23
C PHE A 48 -18.21 8.58 -9.15
N VAL A 49 -17.09 9.31 -9.13
CA VAL A 49 -16.80 10.34 -8.13
C VAL A 49 -16.94 11.70 -8.78
N ASP A 50 -17.70 12.58 -8.14
CA ASP A 50 -17.79 13.99 -8.53
C ASP A 50 -16.56 14.74 -8.02
N GLU A 51 -15.69 15.17 -8.93
CA GLU A 51 -14.44 15.87 -8.63
C GLU A 51 -14.69 17.28 -8.07
N ASP A 52 -15.85 17.90 -8.34
CA ASP A 52 -16.18 19.22 -7.79
C ASP A 52 -16.47 19.16 -6.28
N ASP A 53 -16.81 17.98 -5.76
CA ASP A 53 -17.11 17.69 -4.35
C ASP A 53 -16.11 16.67 -3.74
N CYS A 54 -14.92 16.55 -4.35
CA CYS A 54 -13.86 15.66 -3.90
C CYS A 54 -12.51 16.37 -3.80
N GLY A 55 -11.67 15.91 -2.87
CA GLY A 55 -10.28 16.35 -2.80
C GLY A 55 -9.44 15.78 -3.96
N PRO A 56 -8.27 16.35 -4.24
CA PRO A 56 -7.49 16.04 -5.43
C PRO A 56 -6.79 14.67 -5.36
N MET A 57 -6.64 14.08 -4.16
CA MET A 57 -5.88 12.85 -3.98
C MET A 57 -6.77 11.61 -4.14
N VAL A 58 -6.19 10.50 -4.60
CA VAL A 58 -6.93 9.22 -4.70
C VAL A 58 -7.49 8.79 -3.33
N LEU A 59 -6.81 9.09 -2.22
CA LEU A 59 -7.36 8.84 -0.88
C LEU A 59 -8.66 9.62 -0.65
N ASP A 60 -8.77 10.87 -1.10
CA ASP A 60 -9.97 11.67 -0.94
C ASP A 60 -11.15 11.03 -1.69
N ALA A 61 -10.91 10.57 -2.92
CA ALA A 61 -11.90 9.83 -3.70
C ALA A 61 -12.34 8.52 -3.02
N LEU A 62 -11.41 7.74 -2.48
CA LEU A 62 -11.75 6.50 -1.75
C LEU A 62 -12.57 6.78 -0.49
N LEU A 63 -12.26 7.87 0.24
CA LEU A 63 -13.04 8.30 1.40
C LEU A 63 -14.40 8.87 0.99
N TRP A 64 -14.48 9.60 -0.12
CA TRP A 64 -15.74 10.10 -0.69
C TRP A 64 -16.67 8.92 -1.04
N ILE A 65 -16.15 7.91 -1.75
CA ILE A 65 -16.89 6.69 -2.06
C ILE A 65 -17.36 6.01 -0.78
N LYS A 66 -16.46 5.81 0.19
CA LYS A 66 -16.82 5.16 1.45
C LYS A 66 -17.92 5.92 2.21
N ASN A 67 -17.84 7.24 2.26
CA ASN A 67 -18.72 8.04 3.11
C ASN A 67 -20.06 8.35 2.45
N LYS A 68 -20.13 8.44 1.11
CA LYS A 68 -21.31 8.91 0.39
C LYS A 68 -21.98 7.84 -0.47
N VAL A 69 -21.27 6.81 -0.90
CA VAL A 69 -21.77 5.81 -1.87
C VAL A 69 -21.84 4.41 -1.26
N ASP A 70 -20.73 3.93 -0.71
CA ASP A 70 -20.59 2.56 -0.25
C ASP A 70 -19.81 2.47 1.08
N PRO A 71 -20.50 2.46 2.23
CA PRO A 71 -19.86 2.38 3.53
C PRO A 71 -19.12 1.05 3.77
N THR A 72 -19.33 0.03 2.95
CA THR A 72 -18.66 -1.27 3.08
C THR A 72 -17.23 -1.26 2.55
N LEU A 73 -16.84 -0.27 1.73
CA LEU A 73 -15.49 -0.15 1.19
C LEU A 73 -14.46 -0.06 2.33
N THR A 74 -13.50 -0.97 2.34
CA THR A 74 -12.50 -1.08 3.41
C THR A 74 -11.09 -0.77 2.90
N LEU A 75 -10.39 0.12 3.61
CA LEU A 75 -9.03 0.55 3.31
C LEU A 75 -8.29 0.99 4.59
N ARG A 76 -6.95 0.95 4.56
CA ARG A 76 -6.09 1.53 5.61
C ARG A 76 -5.68 2.96 5.26
N ARG A 77 -5.66 3.84 6.27
CA ARG A 77 -5.33 5.27 6.17
C ARG A 77 -5.06 5.87 7.56
N SER A 78 -4.23 6.91 7.64
CA SER A 78 -4.02 7.68 8.87
C SER A 78 -3.61 9.14 8.60
N CYS A 79 -2.32 9.43 8.37
CA CYS A 79 -1.75 10.79 8.40
C CYS A 79 -2.39 11.81 7.43
N ARG A 80 -2.46 11.45 6.13
CA ARG A 80 -2.81 12.29 4.95
C ARG A 80 -1.66 13.04 4.28
N GLU A 81 -0.44 12.99 4.81
CA GLU A 81 0.73 13.68 4.24
C GLU A 81 1.89 12.75 3.85
N GLY A 82 1.63 11.46 3.64
CA GLY A 82 2.60 10.53 3.05
C GLY A 82 3.64 9.96 4.03
N VAL A 83 3.46 10.12 5.34
CA VAL A 83 4.48 9.72 6.34
C VAL A 83 4.21 8.40 7.06
N CYS A 84 2.94 8.00 7.23
CA CYS A 84 2.60 6.81 8.04
C CYS A 84 2.68 5.47 7.27
N GLY A 85 2.80 5.51 5.94
CA GLY A 85 2.84 4.32 5.07
C GLY A 85 1.55 3.48 4.96
N SER A 86 0.50 3.80 5.74
CA SER A 86 -0.69 2.93 5.90
C SER A 86 -1.56 2.79 4.65
N CYS A 87 -1.63 3.82 3.79
CA CYS A 87 -2.47 3.86 2.59
C CYS A 87 -1.73 3.41 1.32
N ALA A 88 -0.72 2.55 1.47
CA ALA A 88 -0.03 1.95 0.35
C ALA A 88 -0.95 0.97 -0.39
N MET A 89 -1.07 1.13 -1.70
CA MET A 89 -1.89 0.31 -2.58
C MET A 89 -1.37 0.41 -4.02
N ASN A 90 -1.90 -0.41 -4.92
CA ASN A 90 -1.59 -0.31 -6.34
C ASN A 90 -2.62 0.58 -7.03
N ILE A 91 -2.17 1.70 -7.60
CA ILE A 91 -2.99 2.69 -8.27
C ILE A 91 -2.50 2.80 -9.71
N ASP A 92 -3.38 2.47 -10.66
CA ASP A 92 -3.11 2.40 -12.10
C ASP A 92 -1.82 1.63 -12.45
N GLY A 93 -1.62 0.48 -11.78
CA GLY A 93 -0.47 -0.39 -12.01
C GLY A 93 0.77 -0.04 -11.18
N LEU A 94 0.81 1.11 -10.51
CA LEU A 94 1.95 1.54 -9.69
C LEU A 94 1.65 1.42 -8.19
N ASN A 95 2.58 0.85 -7.42
CA ASN A 95 2.50 0.88 -5.95
C ASN A 95 2.86 2.28 -5.45
N THR A 96 1.93 2.94 -4.76
CA THR A 96 2.12 4.28 -4.22
C THR A 96 1.22 4.50 -3.00
N LEU A 97 1.32 5.68 -2.38
CA LEU A 97 0.46 6.10 -1.28
C LEU A 97 -0.75 6.85 -1.84
N ALA A 98 -1.95 6.39 -1.51
CA ALA A 98 -3.17 7.04 -2.00
C ALA A 98 -3.30 8.51 -1.57
N CYS A 99 -2.71 8.91 -0.44
CA CYS A 99 -2.78 10.30 0.05
C CYS A 99 -1.85 11.27 -0.68
N THR A 100 -0.90 10.77 -1.48
CA THR A 100 0.04 11.61 -2.23
C THR A 100 -0.01 11.34 -3.73
N LYS A 101 -0.92 10.48 -4.18
CA LYS A 101 -1.19 10.25 -5.60
C LYS A 101 -2.37 11.12 -6.01
N ALA A 102 -2.10 12.16 -6.77
CA ALA A 102 -3.15 13.02 -7.31
C ALA A 102 -3.93 12.27 -8.41
N ALA A 103 -5.25 12.49 -8.45
CA ALA A 103 -6.12 11.84 -9.41
C ALA A 103 -5.87 12.35 -10.85
N ASP A 104 -5.51 13.62 -11.01
CA ASP A 104 -5.21 14.26 -12.30
C ASP A 104 -3.94 13.73 -12.99
N GLU A 105 -3.02 13.09 -12.24
CA GLU A 105 -1.88 12.36 -12.81
C GLU A 105 -2.25 11.01 -13.43
N ILE A 106 -3.52 10.62 -13.36
CA ILE A 106 -4.05 9.35 -13.87
C ILE A 106 -5.00 9.68 -15.03
N GLY A 107 -5.07 8.79 -16.03
CA GLY A 107 -6.01 8.92 -17.14
C GLY A 107 -7.49 8.84 -16.69
N ASP A 108 -8.38 8.69 -17.67
CA ASP A 108 -9.83 8.82 -17.47
C ASP A 108 -10.43 7.86 -16.43
N VAL A 109 -9.80 6.70 -16.21
CA VAL A 109 -10.27 5.66 -15.27
C VAL A 109 -9.19 5.36 -14.24
N VAL A 110 -9.51 5.61 -12.96
CA VAL A 110 -8.60 5.33 -11.85
C VAL A 110 -8.81 3.91 -11.36
N LYS A 111 -7.81 3.04 -11.55
CA LYS A 111 -7.85 1.65 -11.10
C LYS A 111 -7.14 1.51 -9.76
N VAL A 112 -7.78 0.90 -8.78
CA VAL A 112 -7.24 0.74 -7.42
C VAL A 112 -7.32 -0.73 -6.99
N TYR A 113 -6.16 -1.29 -6.65
CA TYR A 113 -5.99 -2.65 -6.18
C TYR A 113 -5.22 -2.66 -4.84
N PRO A 114 -5.37 -3.70 -4.00
CA PRO A 114 -4.49 -3.88 -2.85
C PRO A 114 -3.03 -4.03 -3.30
N LEU A 115 -2.09 -3.94 -2.36
CA LEU A 115 -0.69 -4.19 -2.67
C LEU A 115 -0.52 -5.59 -3.29
N PRO A 116 0.28 -5.73 -4.37
CA PRO A 116 0.39 -6.98 -5.10
C PRO A 116 0.98 -8.11 -4.27
N HIS A 117 0.56 -9.34 -4.60
CA HIS A 117 1.14 -10.59 -4.10
C HIS A 117 1.16 -10.74 -2.57
N MET A 118 0.17 -10.15 -1.91
CA MET A 118 -0.15 -10.36 -0.50
C MET A 118 -1.53 -11.01 -0.38
N PRO A 119 -1.76 -11.88 0.63
CA PRO A 119 -3.11 -12.30 0.99
C PRO A 119 -3.96 -11.05 1.28
N VAL A 120 -5.19 -11.03 0.80
CA VAL A 120 -6.10 -9.90 1.03
C VAL A 120 -7.06 -10.26 2.15
N VAL A 121 -7.10 -9.44 3.19
CA VAL A 121 -8.03 -9.61 4.33
C VAL A 121 -9.43 -9.18 3.92
N LYS A 122 -9.57 -7.96 3.38
CA LYS A 122 -10.84 -7.40 2.86
C LYS A 122 -10.54 -6.22 1.94
N ASP A 123 -11.20 -6.13 0.79
CA ASP A 123 -11.06 -5.02 -0.17
C ASP A 123 -9.59 -4.61 -0.42
N LEU A 124 -9.19 -3.39 -0.04
CA LEU A 124 -7.85 -2.82 -0.26
C LEU A 124 -6.88 -3.10 0.90
N VAL A 125 -7.22 -4.04 1.80
CA VAL A 125 -6.47 -4.34 3.02
C VAL A 125 -5.69 -5.65 2.85
N PRO A 126 -4.39 -5.60 2.52
CA PRO A 126 -3.54 -6.78 2.50
C PRO A 126 -3.17 -7.25 3.91
N ASP A 127 -2.75 -8.50 4.04
CA ASP A 127 -2.09 -9.03 5.22
C ASP A 127 -0.59 -8.69 5.18
N LEU A 128 -0.14 -7.93 6.19
CA LEU A 128 1.26 -7.49 6.35
C LEU A 128 2.02 -8.30 7.41
N THR A 129 1.45 -9.39 7.93
CA THR A 129 2.03 -10.18 9.02
C THR A 129 3.44 -10.68 8.68
N ASN A 130 3.63 -11.27 7.49
CA ASN A 130 4.95 -11.74 7.06
C ASN A 130 5.96 -10.58 6.90
N PHE A 131 5.52 -9.46 6.32
CA PHE A 131 6.37 -8.28 6.14
C PHE A 131 6.92 -7.77 7.48
N TYR A 132 6.06 -7.67 8.50
CA TYR A 132 6.50 -7.25 9.84
C TYR A 132 7.30 -8.33 10.57
N ALA A 133 7.00 -9.62 10.35
CA ALA A 133 7.79 -10.71 10.91
C ALA A 133 9.24 -10.70 10.37
N GLN A 134 9.42 -10.46 9.07
CA GLN A 134 10.74 -10.29 8.46
C GLN A 134 11.45 -9.02 8.93
N HIS A 135 10.75 -7.91 9.09
CA HIS A 135 11.36 -6.72 9.68
C HIS A 135 11.82 -6.96 11.13
N ARG A 136 11.07 -7.74 11.92
CA ARG A 136 11.47 -8.11 13.28
C ARG A 136 12.69 -9.04 13.29
N SER A 137 12.85 -9.92 12.30
CA SER A 137 13.93 -10.92 12.27
C SER A 137 15.33 -10.34 12.07
N ILE A 138 15.43 -9.13 11.50
CA ILE A 138 16.70 -8.40 11.37
C ILE A 138 17.12 -7.69 12.66
N GLU A 139 16.30 -7.79 13.71
CA GLU A 139 16.54 -7.19 15.03
C GLU A 139 16.85 -5.68 14.95
N PRO A 140 15.89 -4.85 14.48
CA PRO A 140 16.14 -3.47 14.07
C PRO A 140 16.22 -2.52 15.27
N TRP A 141 17.21 -2.72 16.13
CA TRP A 141 17.53 -1.86 17.28
C TRP A 141 19.04 -1.76 17.45
N LEU A 142 19.49 -0.75 18.20
CA LEU A 142 20.91 -0.53 18.46
C LEU A 142 21.48 -1.67 19.32
N LYS A 143 22.53 -2.32 18.83
CA LYS A 143 23.27 -3.34 19.58
C LYS A 143 24.66 -2.83 19.90
N THR A 144 25.01 -2.76 21.19
CA THR A 144 26.30 -2.27 21.65
C THR A 144 27.14 -3.40 22.23
N LYS A 145 28.46 -3.27 22.13
CA LYS A 145 29.42 -4.18 22.78
C LYS A 145 29.90 -3.66 24.14
N THR A 146 29.64 -2.39 24.43
CA THR A 146 30.00 -1.70 25.68
C THR A 146 28.73 -1.30 26.43
N PRO A 147 28.81 -1.14 27.77
CA PRO A 147 27.71 -0.59 28.56
C PRO A 147 27.26 0.77 28.03
N GLU A 148 25.99 1.09 28.27
CA GLU A 148 25.43 2.40 27.97
C GLU A 148 26.19 3.50 28.75
N PRO A 149 26.66 4.57 28.08
CA PRO A 149 27.32 5.68 28.73
C PRO A 149 26.33 6.46 29.61
N GLY A 150 26.86 7.22 30.59
CA GLY A 150 26.03 8.11 31.42
C GLY A 150 25.50 9.36 30.70
N THR A 151 25.85 9.53 29.42
CA THR A 151 25.49 10.64 28.51
C THR A 151 25.21 10.06 27.12
N GLU A 152 24.96 10.91 26.11
CA GLU A 152 24.72 10.44 24.73
C GLU A 152 25.94 9.74 24.11
N TRP A 153 25.67 8.85 23.14
CA TRP A 153 26.68 8.31 22.26
C TRP A 153 27.18 9.39 21.30
N LEU A 154 28.50 9.58 21.21
CA LEU A 154 29.09 10.48 20.24
C LEU A 154 29.03 9.87 18.83
N GLN A 155 28.45 10.60 17.89
CA GLN A 155 28.43 10.28 16.47
C GLN A 155 28.87 11.50 15.67
N SER A 156 29.79 11.35 14.72
CA SER A 156 30.20 12.44 13.85
C SER A 156 29.12 12.75 12.81
N HIS A 157 29.11 13.97 12.27
CA HIS A 157 28.18 14.33 11.19
C HIS A 157 28.37 13.43 9.95
N ASP A 158 29.63 13.11 9.61
CA ASP A 158 29.96 12.23 8.49
C ASP A 158 29.45 10.80 8.71
N ASP A 159 29.49 10.29 9.94
CA ASP A 159 28.92 8.97 10.27
C ASP A 159 27.39 9.00 10.27
N ARG A 160 26.77 10.07 10.77
CA ARG A 160 25.32 10.24 10.74
C ARG A 160 24.79 10.32 9.31
N ALA A 161 25.49 11.00 8.40
CA ALA A 161 25.10 11.16 7.00
C ALA A 161 25.04 9.82 6.24
N LYS A 162 25.76 8.78 6.70
CA LYS A 162 25.66 7.42 6.13
C LYS A 162 24.27 6.79 6.30
N LEU A 163 23.45 7.31 7.22
CA LEU A 163 22.08 6.83 7.43
C LEU A 163 21.05 7.53 6.54
N ASP A 164 21.41 8.62 5.87
CA ASP A 164 20.51 9.36 5.00
C ASP A 164 20.09 8.49 3.80
N GLY A 165 18.80 8.54 3.45
CA GLY A 165 18.16 7.64 2.50
C GLY A 165 17.78 6.26 3.07
N LEU A 166 18.17 5.93 4.32
CA LEU A 166 17.84 4.67 4.98
C LEU A 166 16.75 4.82 6.05
N TYR A 167 16.87 5.83 6.91
CA TYR A 167 15.96 5.99 8.07
C TYR A 167 14.60 6.57 7.70
N GLU A 168 14.46 7.15 6.52
CA GLU A 168 13.25 7.76 5.97
C GLU A 168 12.23 6.69 5.53
N CYS A 169 12.61 5.42 5.51
CA CYS A 169 11.71 4.32 5.21
C CYS A 169 10.53 4.28 6.20
N ILE A 170 9.33 4.53 5.68
CA ILE A 170 8.08 4.53 6.46
C ILE A 170 7.39 3.15 6.56
N LEU A 171 8.11 2.08 6.17
CA LEU A 171 7.60 0.70 6.20
C LEU A 171 6.26 0.48 5.46
N CYS A 172 6.02 1.20 4.36
CA CYS A 172 4.76 1.09 3.59
C CYS A 172 4.64 -0.18 2.73
N ALA A 173 5.67 -1.02 2.69
CA ALA A 173 5.78 -2.24 1.89
C ALA A 173 5.72 -2.10 0.35
N SER A 174 5.52 -0.90 -0.20
CA SER A 174 5.36 -0.67 -1.65
C SER A 174 6.50 -1.22 -2.50
N CYS A 175 7.75 -1.08 -2.04
CA CYS A 175 8.93 -1.59 -2.74
C CYS A 175 9.02 -3.13 -2.70
N SER A 176 8.65 -3.75 -1.58
CA SER A 176 8.64 -5.21 -1.47
C SER A 176 7.57 -5.82 -2.36
N THR A 177 6.39 -5.21 -2.39
CA THR A 177 5.26 -5.68 -3.21
C THR A 177 5.34 -5.22 -4.67
N SER A 178 6.35 -4.46 -5.06
CA SER A 178 6.68 -4.21 -6.47
C SER A 178 7.77 -5.16 -6.99
N CYS A 179 8.40 -5.95 -6.13
CA CYS A 179 9.52 -6.82 -6.47
C CYS A 179 9.04 -8.23 -6.88
N PRO A 180 9.21 -8.66 -8.13
CA PRO A 180 8.81 -10.00 -8.55
C PRO A 180 9.53 -11.13 -7.79
N SER A 181 10.78 -10.91 -7.35
CA SER A 181 11.47 -11.91 -6.52
C SER A 181 10.76 -12.13 -5.18
N TYR A 182 10.21 -11.06 -4.60
CA TYR A 182 9.43 -11.13 -3.36
C TYR A 182 8.04 -11.71 -3.59
N TRP A 183 7.48 -11.54 -4.78
CA TRP A 183 6.27 -12.26 -5.18
C TRP A 183 6.53 -13.77 -5.13
N TRP A 184 7.54 -14.24 -5.84
CA TRP A 184 7.77 -15.69 -5.96
C TRP A 184 8.31 -16.35 -4.70
N ASN A 185 9.11 -15.64 -3.90
CA ASN A 185 9.86 -16.22 -2.79
C ASN A 185 9.75 -15.38 -1.51
N GLY A 186 8.64 -14.69 -1.28
CA GLY A 186 8.47 -13.80 -0.11
C GLY A 186 8.51 -14.51 1.24
N ASP A 187 8.45 -15.85 1.26
CA ASP A 187 8.68 -16.69 2.44
C ASP A 187 10.17 -16.81 2.82
N ARG A 188 11.09 -16.59 1.87
CA ARG A 188 12.54 -16.76 2.04
C ARG A 188 13.34 -15.49 1.78
N TYR A 189 12.95 -14.75 0.75
CA TYR A 189 13.56 -13.48 0.37
C TYR A 189 12.97 -12.36 1.22
N LEU A 190 13.84 -11.68 1.98
CA LEU A 190 13.45 -10.62 2.92
C LEU A 190 12.83 -9.39 2.23
N GLY A 191 13.11 -9.17 0.95
CA GLY A 191 12.61 -8.03 0.20
C GLY A 191 13.39 -6.72 0.46
N PRO A 192 13.22 -5.73 -0.44
CA PRO A 192 13.97 -4.49 -0.42
C PRO A 192 13.79 -3.68 0.86
N ALA A 193 12.57 -3.58 1.42
CA ALA A 193 12.33 -2.79 2.63
C ALA A 193 13.12 -3.33 3.83
N VAL A 194 13.09 -4.65 4.03
CA VAL A 194 13.75 -5.31 5.15
C VAL A 194 15.27 -5.28 4.96
N LEU A 195 15.76 -5.49 3.75
CA LEU A 195 17.19 -5.40 3.45
C LEU A 195 17.74 -3.97 3.63
N LEU A 196 16.99 -2.95 3.21
CA LEU A 196 17.32 -1.54 3.48
C LEU A 196 17.42 -1.27 4.99
N GLN A 197 16.42 -1.74 5.75
CA GLN A 197 16.41 -1.58 7.20
C GLN A 197 17.53 -2.38 7.88
N ALA A 198 17.93 -3.55 7.37
CA ALA A 198 19.08 -4.27 7.87
C ALA A 198 20.37 -3.48 7.65
N TYR A 199 20.53 -2.93 6.44
CA TYR A 199 21.71 -2.12 6.09
C TYR A 199 21.82 -0.86 6.95
N ARG A 200 20.70 -0.24 7.36
CA ARG A 200 20.67 0.88 8.31
C ARG A 200 21.38 0.58 9.64
N TRP A 201 21.42 -0.69 10.07
CA TRP A 201 21.97 -1.10 11.37
C TRP A 201 23.38 -1.72 11.30
N LEU A 202 23.96 -1.86 10.09
CA LEU A 202 25.32 -2.36 9.87
C LEU A 202 26.36 -1.23 9.92
#